data_AF-A0A969KQR7-F1
#
_entry.id   AF-A0A969KQR7-F1
#
_cell.length_a   1.000
_cell.length_b   1.000
_cell.length_c   1.000
_cell.angle_alpha   90.00
_cell.angle_beta   90.00
_cell.angle_gamma   90.00
#
_symmetry.space_group_name_H-M   'P 1'
#
loop_
_entity.id
_entity.type
_entity.pdbx_description
1 polymer ?
#
loop_
_entity_poly.entity_id
_entity_poly.type
_entity_poly.pdbx_seq_one_letter_code
_entity_poly.pdbx_strand_id
1 'polypeptide(L)'
;MDKGPGDIRLVRALVDLKRRYPSRVFLLVGNRDLNKLRFTAELSDADMARPLSEIPPPHWDPKAPSLLEYLKIKWELLETNGEKVPLEALNTRVNRLKYLLEHTLGCPKTFEFRRQELAMLRDIAPNSVSDNEIVDSFLQEVKNQDGSLRQYLECANVAVVIGNTLFCHGAVDHNTMKFVPQHDTKFEIPPSKRPPAAMIDSVHEWVDALNQYLKRGLDNYRRRPTFNEDRSSRGGESLMALQNRPAMWGRSIISNCYGDGGCITTDYAADIRNDPDRISMEATDPLVFEKFPAIHAIPLCQSGCGRTVYSVLWWATNPLAIVLLFCPHPIPESRLCPLTPHSQIPEPTTTVELPCRWWRL
;
A
#
# COMPACT_ATOMS: atom_id res chain seq x y z
N MET A 1 0.78 -6.02 -6.99
CA MET A 1 0.09 -5.29 -8.09
C MET A 1 0.92 -4.06 -8.49
N ASP A 2 0.57 -3.40 -9.60
CA ASP A 2 1.05 -2.08 -10.06
C ASP A 2 2.42 -2.01 -10.75
N LYS A 3 3.47 -2.61 -10.18
CA LYS A 3 4.85 -2.42 -10.68
C LYS A 3 5.32 -3.48 -11.68
N GLY A 4 4.40 -4.31 -12.18
CA GLY A 4 4.68 -5.31 -13.21
C GLY A 4 3.40 -5.78 -13.90
N PRO A 5 3.54 -6.49 -15.04
CA PRO A 5 2.42 -7.12 -15.74
C PRO A 5 1.83 -8.28 -14.92
N GLY A 6 0.66 -8.77 -15.32
CA GLY A 6 0.06 -9.96 -14.68
C GLY A 6 -0.75 -9.68 -13.42
N ASP A 7 -1.13 -8.43 -13.13
CA ASP A 7 -1.81 -8.10 -11.88
C ASP A 7 -3.15 -8.83 -11.72
N ILE A 8 -4.01 -8.83 -12.76
CA ILE A 8 -5.30 -9.53 -12.75
C ILE A 8 -5.11 -11.04 -12.50
N ARG A 9 -4.24 -11.70 -13.28
CA ARG A 9 -4.00 -13.14 -13.11
C ARG A 9 -3.41 -13.49 -11.75
N LEU A 10 -2.43 -12.73 -11.27
CA LEU A 10 -1.84 -12.93 -9.96
C LEU A 10 -2.90 -12.85 -8.86
N VAL A 11 -3.75 -11.83 -8.91
CA VAL A 11 -4.80 -11.62 -7.92
C VAL A 11 -5.83 -12.74 -7.95
N ARG A 12 -6.27 -13.15 -9.13
CA ARG A 12 -7.16 -14.31 -9.30
C ARG A 12 -6.56 -15.58 -8.69
N ALA A 13 -5.27 -15.84 -8.94
CA ALA A 13 -4.57 -16.98 -8.37
C ALA A 13 -4.47 -16.94 -6.84
N LEU A 14 -4.19 -15.76 -6.26
CA LEU A 14 -4.13 -15.57 -4.80
C LEU A 14 -5.51 -15.78 -4.14
N VAL A 15 -6.56 -15.22 -4.74
CA VAL A 15 -7.95 -15.40 -4.27
C VAL A 15 -8.37 -16.86 -4.35
N ASP A 16 -8.08 -17.53 -5.47
CA ASP A 16 -8.35 -18.97 -5.63
C ASP A 16 -7.63 -19.80 -4.56
N LEU A 17 -6.35 -19.52 -4.33
CA LEU A 17 -5.56 -20.19 -3.30
C LEU A 17 -6.13 -19.97 -1.89
N LYS A 18 -6.56 -18.74 -1.59
CA LYS A 18 -7.24 -18.40 -0.32
C LYS A 18 -8.56 -19.15 -0.16
N ARG A 19 -9.36 -19.28 -1.23
CA ARG A 19 -10.64 -20.01 -1.19
C ARG A 19 -10.46 -21.51 -0.99
N ARG A 20 -9.45 -22.11 -1.62
CA ARG A 20 -9.14 -23.54 -1.46
C ARG A 20 -8.58 -23.86 -0.07
N TYR A 21 -7.85 -22.93 0.55
CA TYR A 21 -7.19 -23.14 1.84
C TYR A 21 -7.44 -22.00 2.84
N PRO A 22 -8.70 -21.78 3.25
CA PRO A 22 -9.09 -20.57 3.98
C PRO A 22 -8.44 -20.42 5.36
N SER A 23 -8.04 -21.53 6.01
CA SER A 23 -7.36 -21.54 7.31
C SER A 23 -5.82 -21.53 7.22
N ARG A 24 -5.25 -21.66 6.01
CA ARG A 24 -3.79 -21.76 5.81
C ARG A 24 -3.23 -20.59 5.01
N VAL A 25 -4.04 -20.00 4.15
CA VAL A 25 -3.66 -18.88 3.30
C VAL A 25 -4.29 -17.64 3.87
N PHE A 26 -3.50 -16.59 4.03
CA PHE A 26 -3.95 -15.30 4.53
C PHE A 26 -3.46 -14.22 3.58
N LEU A 27 -4.37 -13.34 3.17
CA LEU A 27 -4.06 -12.22 2.29
C LEU A 27 -4.07 -10.97 3.16
N LEU A 28 -3.05 -10.11 3.03
CA LEU A 28 -3.00 -8.84 3.76
C LEU A 28 -3.32 -7.70 2.82
N VAL A 29 -4.14 -6.75 3.26
CA VAL A 29 -4.37 -5.53 2.48
C VAL A 29 -3.13 -4.65 2.55
N GLY A 30 -2.62 -4.28 1.38
CA GLY A 30 -1.57 -3.28 1.25
C GLY A 30 -2.13 -1.88 1.01
N ASN A 31 -1.25 -0.89 1.17
CA ASN A 31 -1.62 0.50 0.96
C ASN A 31 -2.12 0.77 -0.48
N ARG A 32 -1.43 0.18 -1.45
CA ARG A 32 -1.79 0.24 -2.87
C ARG A 32 -3.14 -0.41 -3.18
N ASP A 33 -3.50 -1.47 -2.47
CA ASP A 33 -4.75 -2.19 -2.72
C ASP A 33 -5.95 -1.36 -2.27
N LEU A 34 -5.86 -0.76 -1.07
CA LEU A 34 -6.91 0.09 -0.52
C LEU A 34 -7.04 1.43 -1.23
N ASN A 35 -5.92 2.03 -1.68
CA ASN A 35 -5.95 3.33 -2.35
C ASN A 35 -6.72 3.26 -3.69
N LYS A 36 -6.83 2.10 -4.33
CA LYS A 36 -7.61 1.90 -5.57
C LYS A 36 -9.12 2.01 -5.39
N LEU A 37 -9.64 1.89 -4.15
CA LEU A 37 -11.05 2.16 -3.86
C LEU A 37 -11.47 3.56 -4.32
N ARG A 38 -10.54 4.51 -4.40
CA ARG A 38 -10.81 5.88 -4.85
C ARG A 38 -11.24 6.00 -6.30
N PHE A 39 -10.89 5.03 -7.16
CA PHE A 39 -11.15 5.12 -8.60
C PHE A 39 -12.64 5.28 -8.92
N THR A 40 -13.52 4.59 -8.18
CA THR A 40 -14.96 4.71 -8.43
C THR A 40 -15.50 6.09 -8.13
N ALA A 41 -14.97 6.78 -7.13
CA ALA A 41 -15.41 8.12 -6.78
C ALA A 41 -14.79 9.16 -7.71
N GLU A 42 -13.47 9.12 -7.92
CA GLU A 42 -12.72 10.17 -8.64
C GLU A 42 -12.77 10.07 -10.16
N LEU A 43 -13.27 8.93 -10.69
CA LEU A 43 -13.56 8.75 -12.11
C LEU A 43 -15.06 8.63 -12.39
N SER A 44 -15.92 8.89 -11.40
CA SER A 44 -17.38 8.96 -11.60
C SER A 44 -17.78 10.14 -12.47
N ASP A 45 -18.90 10.06 -13.19
CA ASP A 45 -19.38 11.20 -14.01
C ASP A 45 -19.55 12.48 -13.17
N ALA A 46 -20.06 12.33 -11.94
CA ALA A 46 -20.23 13.44 -11.01
C ALA A 46 -18.89 14.13 -10.66
N ASP A 47 -17.82 13.36 -10.45
CA ASP A 47 -16.50 13.91 -10.15
C ASP A 47 -15.78 14.42 -11.42
N MET A 48 -16.05 13.83 -12.58
CA MET A 48 -15.56 14.31 -13.87
C MET A 48 -16.11 15.70 -14.20
N ALA A 49 -17.35 16.02 -13.79
CA ALA A 49 -17.99 17.31 -13.95
C ALA A 49 -17.48 18.40 -12.99
N ARG A 50 -16.67 18.03 -11.99
CA ARG A 50 -16.13 18.98 -11.01
C ARG A 50 -15.12 19.94 -11.68
N PRO A 51 -15.17 21.25 -11.37
CA PRO A 51 -14.14 22.18 -11.82
C PRO A 51 -12.74 21.75 -11.38
N LEU A 52 -11.78 21.75 -12.31
CA LEU A 52 -10.40 21.33 -12.04
C LEU A 52 -9.73 22.13 -10.92
N SER A 53 -10.09 23.42 -10.80
CA SER A 53 -9.58 24.31 -9.75
C SER A 53 -10.01 23.93 -8.34
N GLU A 54 -11.07 23.14 -8.19
CA GLU A 54 -11.54 22.67 -6.89
C GLU A 54 -10.90 21.35 -6.47
N ILE A 55 -10.23 20.63 -7.37
CA ILE A 55 -9.61 19.34 -7.07
C ILE A 55 -8.25 19.60 -6.39
N PRO A 56 -8.11 19.31 -5.09
CA PRO A 56 -6.88 19.59 -4.38
C PRO A 56 -5.75 18.65 -4.85
N PRO A 57 -4.48 19.06 -4.70
CA PRO A 57 -3.36 18.15 -4.86
C PRO A 57 -3.37 17.05 -3.78
N PRO A 58 -2.58 15.98 -3.94
CA PRO A 58 -2.45 14.92 -2.95
C PRO A 58 -1.95 15.49 -1.62
N HIS A 59 -2.77 15.42 -0.57
CA HIS A 59 -2.46 16.06 0.71
C HIS A 59 -1.25 15.46 1.44
N TRP A 60 -0.84 14.24 1.09
CA TRP A 60 0.31 13.55 1.69
C TRP A 60 1.63 13.79 0.96
N ASP A 61 1.61 14.38 -0.23
CA ASP A 61 2.83 14.71 -0.98
C ASP A 61 2.78 16.17 -1.43
N PRO A 62 3.39 17.09 -0.65
CA PRO A 62 3.43 18.51 -0.98
C PRO A 62 4.16 18.84 -2.29
N LYS A 63 4.93 17.89 -2.85
CA LYS A 63 5.68 18.06 -4.10
C LYS A 63 4.92 17.52 -5.31
N ALA A 64 3.85 16.74 -5.10
CA ALA A 64 3.06 16.21 -6.19
C ALA A 64 2.25 17.33 -6.87
N PRO A 65 2.22 17.39 -8.21
CA PRO A 65 1.41 18.37 -8.92
C PRO A 65 -0.08 18.08 -8.66
N SER A 66 -0.89 19.14 -8.67
CA SER A 66 -2.34 19.03 -8.80
C SER A 66 -2.72 18.43 -10.16
N LEU A 67 -3.95 17.93 -10.27
CA LEU A 67 -4.49 17.46 -11.56
C LEU A 67 -4.50 18.60 -12.60
N LEU A 68 -4.81 19.83 -12.19
CA LEU A 68 -4.81 20.99 -13.08
C LEU A 68 -3.40 21.27 -13.64
N GLU A 69 -2.37 21.27 -12.81
CA GLU A 69 -0.99 21.46 -13.24
C GLU A 69 -0.53 20.34 -14.19
N TYR A 70 -0.87 19.09 -13.86
CA TYR A 70 -0.59 17.95 -14.74
C TYR A 70 -1.21 18.12 -16.14
N LEU A 71 -2.48 18.54 -16.20
CA LEU A 71 -3.17 18.76 -17.49
C LEU A 71 -2.59 19.96 -18.24
N LYS A 72 -2.18 21.03 -17.55
CA LYS A 72 -1.50 22.19 -18.18
C LYS A 72 -0.19 21.79 -18.84
N ILE A 73 0.63 21.00 -18.16
CA ILE A 73 1.90 20.48 -18.74
C ILE A 73 1.61 19.69 -20.03
N LYS A 74 0.59 18.82 -20.02
CA LYS A 74 0.19 18.09 -21.22
C LYS A 74 -0.33 18.99 -22.33
N TRP A 75 -1.12 19.99 -21.97
CA TRP A 75 -1.66 20.96 -22.91
C TRP A 75 -0.54 21.76 -23.60
N GLU A 76 0.43 22.26 -22.85
CA GLU A 76 1.61 22.98 -23.37
C GLU A 76 2.43 22.11 -24.35
N LEU A 77 2.58 20.82 -24.05
CA LEU A 77 3.24 19.86 -24.95
C LEU A 77 2.47 19.67 -26.27
N LEU A 78 1.14 19.58 -26.21
CA LEU A 78 0.31 19.46 -27.40
C LEU A 78 0.35 20.74 -28.25
N GLU A 79 0.26 21.91 -27.62
CA GLU A 79 0.41 23.19 -28.31
C GLU A 79 1.76 23.31 -29.01
N THR A 80 2.84 22.90 -28.34
CA THR A 80 4.20 22.87 -28.92
C THR A 80 4.29 21.95 -30.13
N ASN A 81 3.52 20.85 -30.15
CA ASN A 81 3.44 19.92 -31.28
C ASN A 81 2.44 20.38 -32.37
N GLY A 82 1.84 21.56 -32.23
CA GLY A 82 0.90 22.13 -33.20
C GLY A 82 -0.55 21.64 -33.03
N GLU A 83 -0.86 20.88 -31.98
CA GLU A 83 -2.20 20.41 -31.68
C GLU A 83 -2.96 21.42 -30.81
N LYS A 84 -4.03 22.01 -31.36
CA LYS A 84 -4.88 22.97 -30.65
C LYS A 84 -6.07 22.26 -30.00
N VAL A 85 -5.90 21.85 -28.75
CA VAL A 85 -6.94 21.20 -27.96
C VAL A 85 -7.24 22.07 -26.73
N PRO A 86 -8.51 22.38 -26.41
CA PRO A 86 -8.85 23.08 -25.17
C PRO A 86 -8.40 22.28 -23.95
N LEU A 87 -7.90 22.96 -22.90
CA LEU A 87 -7.43 22.30 -21.67
C LEU A 87 -8.51 21.40 -21.05
N GLU A 88 -9.77 21.85 -21.08
CA GLU A 88 -10.94 21.14 -20.56
C GLU A 88 -11.16 19.82 -21.29
N ALA A 89 -10.85 19.75 -22.59
CA ALA A 89 -10.96 18.51 -23.36
C ALA A 89 -9.91 17.47 -22.96
N LEU A 90 -8.83 17.87 -22.27
CA LEU A 90 -7.86 16.93 -21.69
C LEU A 90 -8.33 16.33 -20.36
N ASN A 91 -9.39 16.85 -19.73
CA ASN A 91 -9.98 16.28 -18.52
C ASN A 91 -10.80 15.01 -18.84
N THR A 92 -10.11 13.95 -19.26
CA THR A 92 -10.68 12.64 -19.56
C THR A 92 -10.40 11.66 -18.41
N ARG A 93 -11.22 10.61 -18.29
CA ARG A 93 -10.95 9.52 -17.33
C ARG A 93 -9.58 8.87 -17.54
N VAL A 94 -9.14 8.78 -18.79
CA VAL A 94 -7.81 8.27 -19.17
C VAL A 94 -6.72 9.13 -18.54
N ASN A 95 -6.77 10.46 -18.72
CA ASN A 95 -5.78 11.36 -18.17
C ASN A 95 -5.84 11.42 -16.64
N ARG A 96 -7.03 11.39 -16.03
CA ARG A 96 -7.17 11.30 -14.58
C ARG A 96 -6.59 10.00 -14.03
N LEU A 97 -6.86 8.86 -14.65
CA LEU A 97 -6.29 7.58 -14.21
C LEU A 97 -4.77 7.57 -14.35
N LYS A 98 -4.21 8.06 -15.45
CA LYS A 98 -2.75 8.21 -15.63
C LYS A 98 -2.15 9.09 -14.53
N TYR A 99 -2.76 10.25 -14.25
CA TYR A 99 -2.39 11.12 -13.13
C TYR A 99 -2.41 10.39 -11.78
N LEU A 100 -3.49 9.66 -11.48
CA LEU A 100 -3.61 8.90 -10.22
C LEU A 100 -2.51 7.85 -10.10
N LEU A 101 -2.27 7.06 -11.15
CA LEU A 101 -1.24 6.01 -11.16
C LEU A 101 0.16 6.59 -10.98
N GLU A 102 0.45 7.72 -11.62
CA GLU A 102 1.76 8.36 -11.60
C GLU A 102 2.01 9.11 -10.28
N HIS A 103 1.18 10.10 -9.96
CA HIS A 103 1.44 11.06 -8.90
C HIS A 103 0.85 10.69 -7.54
N THR A 104 -0.08 9.73 -7.50
CA THR A 104 -0.75 9.36 -6.24
C THR A 104 -0.46 7.92 -5.79
N LEU A 105 -0.09 7.05 -6.72
CA LEU A 105 0.22 5.63 -6.48
C LEU A 105 1.68 5.27 -6.80
N GLY A 106 2.46 6.18 -7.42
CA GLY A 106 3.87 5.95 -7.74
C GLY A 106 4.11 4.72 -8.61
N CYS A 107 3.26 4.51 -9.60
CA CYS A 107 3.31 3.38 -10.54
C CYS A 107 2.95 3.80 -11.98
N PRO A 108 3.71 4.72 -12.59
CA PRO A 108 3.39 5.31 -13.90
C PRO A 108 3.26 4.27 -15.03
N LYS A 109 3.98 3.15 -14.96
CA LYS A 109 3.94 2.08 -15.98
C LYS A 109 2.68 1.19 -15.91
N THR A 110 1.89 1.28 -14.84
CA THR A 110 0.75 0.36 -14.62
C THR A 110 -0.28 0.44 -15.73
N PHE A 111 -0.49 1.63 -16.31
CA PHE A 111 -1.46 1.81 -17.39
C PHE A 111 -1.12 0.91 -18.59
N GLU A 112 0.15 0.88 -18.99
CA GLU A 112 0.61 0.05 -20.11
C GLU A 112 0.76 -1.43 -19.73
N PHE A 113 1.13 -1.74 -18.49
CA PHE A 113 1.07 -3.13 -18.00
C PHE A 113 -0.35 -3.68 -18.03
N ARG A 114 -1.36 -2.85 -17.74
CA ARG A 114 -2.75 -3.25 -17.85
C ARG A 114 -3.14 -3.49 -19.31
N ARG A 115 -2.66 -2.68 -20.26
CA ARG A 115 -2.87 -2.91 -21.69
C ARG A 115 -2.37 -4.29 -22.11
N GLN A 116 -1.13 -4.60 -21.73
CA GLN A 116 -0.50 -5.90 -22.02
C GLN A 116 -1.29 -7.06 -21.41
N GLU A 117 -1.74 -6.92 -20.17
CA GLU A 117 -2.52 -7.94 -19.49
C GLU A 117 -3.89 -8.18 -20.16
N LEU A 118 -4.61 -7.12 -20.51
CA LEU A 118 -5.90 -7.22 -21.21
C LEU A 118 -5.74 -7.86 -22.58
N ALA A 119 -4.70 -7.49 -23.31
CA ALA A 119 -4.39 -8.05 -24.62
C ALA A 119 -4.09 -9.56 -24.52
N MET A 120 -3.26 -9.96 -23.55
CA MET A 120 -2.95 -11.36 -23.28
C MET A 120 -4.20 -12.16 -22.87
N LEU A 121 -5.06 -11.62 -22.00
CA LEU A 121 -6.27 -12.30 -21.55
C LEU A 121 -7.30 -12.51 -22.67
N ARG A 122 -7.25 -11.70 -23.72
CA ARG A 122 -8.17 -11.75 -24.86
C ARG A 122 -7.56 -12.35 -26.12
N ASP A 123 -6.29 -12.74 -26.06
CA ASP A 123 -5.50 -13.23 -27.20
C ASP A 123 -5.52 -12.26 -28.40
N ILE A 124 -5.27 -10.97 -28.13
CA ILE A 124 -5.19 -9.90 -29.14
C ILE A 124 -3.89 -9.11 -29.00
N ALA A 125 -3.58 -8.30 -30.01
CA ALA A 125 -2.42 -7.42 -29.95
C ALA A 125 -2.64 -6.26 -28.94
N PRO A 126 -1.60 -5.82 -28.20
CA PRO A 126 -1.74 -4.74 -27.22
C PRO A 126 -2.30 -3.42 -27.77
N ASN A 127 -1.96 -3.07 -29.01
CA ASN A 127 -2.46 -1.88 -29.69
C ASN A 127 -3.96 -1.96 -30.04
N SER A 128 -4.57 -3.15 -29.99
CA SER A 128 -6.01 -3.34 -30.16
C SER A 128 -6.81 -3.04 -28.88
N VAL A 129 -6.15 -2.90 -27.74
CA VAL A 129 -6.78 -2.48 -26.48
C VAL A 129 -6.74 -0.96 -26.39
N SER A 130 -7.91 -0.32 -26.38
CA SER A 130 -8.04 1.13 -26.26
C SER A 130 -7.77 1.63 -24.84
N ASP A 131 -7.46 2.92 -24.70
CA ASP A 131 -7.25 3.56 -23.39
C ASP A 131 -8.51 3.53 -22.52
N ASN A 132 -9.69 3.61 -23.13
CA ASN A 132 -10.97 3.52 -22.40
C ASN A 132 -11.19 2.11 -21.84
N GLU A 133 -10.84 1.05 -22.57
CA GLU A 133 -10.93 -0.31 -22.05
C GLU A 133 -9.99 -0.56 -20.85
N ILE A 134 -8.85 0.13 -20.81
CA ILE A 134 -7.95 0.09 -19.65
C ILE A 134 -8.63 0.74 -18.45
N VAL A 135 -9.21 1.93 -18.62
CA VAL A 135 -9.96 2.62 -17.57
C VAL A 135 -11.10 1.74 -17.05
N ASP A 136 -11.91 1.19 -17.96
CA ASP A 136 -13.03 0.32 -17.62
C ASP A 136 -12.56 -0.91 -16.85
N SER A 137 -11.43 -1.51 -17.24
CA SER A 137 -10.83 -2.61 -16.50
C SER A 137 -10.47 -2.23 -15.07
N PHE A 138 -9.85 -1.07 -14.82
CA PHE A 138 -9.57 -0.62 -13.44
C PHE A 138 -10.84 -0.39 -12.62
N LEU A 139 -11.88 0.17 -13.22
CA LEU A 139 -13.15 0.41 -12.55
C LEU A 139 -13.88 -0.90 -12.23
N GLN A 140 -13.96 -1.81 -13.19
CA GLN A 140 -14.60 -3.12 -13.02
C GLN A 140 -13.92 -3.94 -11.91
N GLU A 141 -12.59 -3.92 -11.84
CA GLU A 141 -11.80 -4.65 -10.85
C GLU A 141 -12.12 -4.28 -9.40
N VAL A 142 -12.59 -3.05 -9.15
CA VAL A 142 -12.92 -2.56 -7.81
C VAL A 142 -14.44 -2.50 -7.57
N LYS A 143 -15.21 -2.13 -8.59
CA LYS A 143 -16.65 -1.89 -8.51
C LYS A 143 -17.45 -3.19 -8.52
N ASN A 144 -17.07 -4.14 -9.37
CA ASN A 144 -17.88 -5.33 -9.59
C ASN A 144 -17.53 -6.42 -8.57
N GLN A 145 -18.53 -7.19 -8.16
CA GLN A 145 -18.33 -8.30 -7.20
C GLN A 145 -17.41 -9.40 -7.76
N ASP A 146 -17.37 -9.56 -9.08
CA ASP A 146 -16.49 -10.47 -9.80
C ASP A 146 -15.14 -9.84 -10.19
N GLY A 147 -14.91 -8.55 -9.88
CA GLY A 147 -13.61 -7.91 -10.03
C GLY A 147 -12.55 -8.61 -9.18
N SER A 148 -11.37 -8.90 -9.73
CA SER A 148 -10.39 -9.71 -9.01
C SER A 148 -9.82 -8.98 -7.79
N LEU A 149 -9.53 -7.69 -7.91
CA LEU A 149 -9.13 -6.85 -6.77
C LEU A 149 -10.24 -6.73 -5.72
N ARG A 150 -11.50 -6.61 -6.13
CA ARG A 150 -12.64 -6.61 -5.21
C ARG A 150 -12.68 -7.90 -4.38
N GLN A 151 -12.58 -9.05 -5.04
CA GLN A 151 -12.56 -10.36 -4.37
C GLN A 151 -11.33 -10.51 -3.45
N TYR A 152 -10.18 -9.98 -3.85
CA TYR A 152 -8.98 -9.94 -3.00
C TYR A 152 -9.24 -9.19 -1.70
N LEU A 153 -9.76 -7.97 -1.80
CA LEU A 153 -10.06 -7.13 -0.63
C LEU A 153 -11.07 -7.80 0.31
N GLU A 154 -12.08 -8.47 -0.23
CA GLU A 154 -13.08 -9.20 0.56
C GLU A 154 -12.51 -10.46 1.26
N CYS A 155 -11.46 -11.05 0.70
CA CYS A 155 -10.77 -12.21 1.27
C CYS A 155 -9.60 -11.85 2.18
N ALA A 156 -9.20 -10.57 2.21
CA ALA A 156 -8.01 -10.10 2.90
C ALA A 156 -8.28 -9.67 4.35
N ASN A 157 -7.18 -9.50 5.07
CA ASN A 157 -7.09 -9.08 6.46
C ASN A 157 -6.20 -7.84 6.56
N VAL A 158 -6.43 -6.99 7.55
CA VAL A 158 -5.48 -5.92 7.89
C VAL A 158 -4.24 -6.51 8.53
N ALA A 159 -4.44 -7.48 9.43
CA ALA A 159 -3.40 -8.19 10.13
C ALA A 159 -3.84 -9.63 10.46
N VAL A 160 -2.88 -10.51 10.73
CA VAL A 160 -3.11 -11.90 11.13
C VAL A 160 -2.09 -12.32 12.18
N VAL A 161 -2.54 -13.07 13.19
CA VAL A 161 -1.66 -13.75 14.14
C VAL A 161 -1.60 -15.23 13.81
N ILE A 162 -0.39 -15.77 13.61
CA ILE A 162 -0.15 -17.21 13.41
C ILE A 162 0.77 -17.69 14.53
N GLY A 163 0.25 -18.54 15.41
CA GLY A 163 0.94 -18.90 16.64
C GLY A 163 1.19 -17.65 17.48
N ASN A 164 2.46 -17.30 17.65
CA ASN A 164 2.90 -16.12 18.38
C ASN A 164 3.41 -14.98 17.49
N THR A 165 3.24 -15.10 16.17
CA THR A 165 3.79 -14.14 15.21
C THR A 165 2.68 -13.31 14.59
N LEU A 166 2.83 -11.98 14.67
CA LEU A 166 1.95 -11.00 14.03
C LEU A 166 2.44 -10.68 12.62
N PHE A 167 1.54 -10.71 11.65
CA PHE A 167 1.77 -10.30 10.28
C PHE A 167 0.86 -9.11 9.94
N CYS A 168 1.45 -8.04 9.40
CA CYS A 168 0.77 -6.87 8.85
C CYS A 168 1.56 -6.36 7.64
N HIS A 169 0.96 -5.49 6.82
CA HIS A 169 1.64 -4.98 5.62
C HIS A 169 2.71 -3.93 5.95
N GLY A 170 2.41 -3.02 6.88
CA GLY A 170 3.32 -1.97 7.32
C GLY A 170 4.13 -2.39 8.55
N ALA A 171 4.06 -1.58 9.59
CA ALA A 171 4.75 -1.83 10.85
C ALA A 171 3.83 -1.56 12.04
N VAL A 172 4.23 -2.11 13.20
CA VAL A 172 3.60 -1.85 14.50
C VAL A 172 4.63 -1.17 15.40
N ASP A 173 4.18 -0.14 16.11
CA ASP A 173 4.94 0.70 17.01
C ASP A 173 4.07 1.14 18.20
N HIS A 174 4.63 1.97 19.07
CA HIS A 174 3.92 2.45 20.26
C HIS A 174 2.69 3.34 19.94
N ASN A 175 2.64 3.95 18.76
CA ASN A 175 1.54 4.82 18.32
C ASN A 175 0.39 4.00 17.70
N THR A 176 0.72 2.90 17.02
CA THR A 176 -0.22 2.03 16.30
C THR A 176 -0.72 0.85 17.11
N MET A 177 0.07 0.35 18.05
CA MET A 177 -0.33 -0.81 18.85
C MET A 177 -1.64 -0.54 19.60
N LYS A 178 -2.51 -1.55 19.69
CA LYS A 178 -3.80 -1.50 20.39
C LYS A 178 -4.85 -0.57 19.77
N PHE A 179 -4.45 0.32 18.88
CA PHE A 179 -5.30 1.35 18.31
C PHE A 179 -6.25 0.79 17.26
N VAL A 180 -7.55 1.02 17.43
CA VAL A 180 -8.58 0.77 16.43
C VAL A 180 -9.17 2.10 15.97
N PRO A 181 -9.15 2.42 14.65
CA PRO A 181 -9.68 3.68 14.14
C PRO A 181 -11.21 3.78 14.23
N GLN A 182 -11.72 5.00 14.19
CA GLN A 182 -13.15 5.27 14.01
C GLN A 182 -13.57 5.08 12.54
N HIS A 183 -14.79 4.58 12.30
CA HIS A 183 -15.29 4.31 10.95
C HIS A 183 -15.58 5.56 10.11
N ASP A 184 -15.66 6.72 10.74
CA ASP A 184 -15.82 8.04 10.11
C ASP A 184 -14.48 8.76 9.88
N THR A 185 -13.35 8.06 10.10
CA THR A 185 -12.01 8.57 9.76
C THR A 185 -11.97 8.94 8.28
N LYS A 186 -11.47 10.14 8.00
CA LYS A 186 -11.47 10.76 6.67
C LYS A 186 -10.14 10.56 5.96
N PHE A 187 -10.18 10.43 4.63
CA PHE A 187 -8.97 10.37 3.80
C PHE A 187 -8.51 11.79 3.44
N GLU A 188 -8.09 12.52 4.47
CA GLU A 188 -7.66 13.92 4.41
C GLU A 188 -6.68 14.17 5.56
N ILE A 189 -6.04 15.35 5.58
CA ILE A 189 -5.31 15.79 6.77
C ILE A 189 -6.32 16.18 7.85
N PRO A 190 -6.41 15.44 8.98
CA PRO A 190 -7.29 15.83 10.06
C PRO A 190 -6.76 17.12 10.76
N PRO A 191 -7.65 17.98 11.29
CA PRO A 191 -7.24 19.19 11.99
C PRO A 191 -6.60 18.90 13.36
N SER A 192 -6.84 17.72 13.93
CA SER A 192 -6.27 17.27 15.19
C SER A 192 -6.23 15.74 15.29
N LYS A 193 -5.40 15.22 16.19
CA LYS A 193 -5.26 13.77 16.45
C LYS A 193 -6.60 13.20 16.94
N ARG A 194 -7.27 12.44 16.08
CA ARG A 194 -8.58 11.85 16.41
C ARG A 194 -8.48 10.80 17.53
N PRO A 195 -9.46 10.69 18.43
CA PRO A 195 -9.50 9.60 19.39
C PRO A 195 -9.69 8.24 18.69
N PRO A 196 -9.22 7.14 19.29
CA PRO A 196 -9.55 5.79 18.83
C PRO A 196 -11.05 5.49 18.94
N ALA A 197 -11.53 4.52 18.17
CA ALA A 197 -12.78 3.84 18.49
C ALA A 197 -12.61 2.93 19.70
N ALA A 198 -11.46 2.26 19.79
CA ALA A 198 -11.08 1.41 20.91
C ALA A 198 -9.55 1.35 21.05
N MET A 199 -9.11 1.13 22.30
CA MET A 199 -7.75 0.69 22.61
C MET A 199 -7.87 -0.73 23.17
N ILE A 200 -7.28 -1.72 22.48
CA ILE A 200 -7.45 -3.14 22.79
C ILE A 200 -6.11 -3.76 23.18
N ASP A 201 -6.01 -4.28 24.40
CA ASP A 201 -4.76 -4.84 24.93
C ASP A 201 -4.41 -6.21 24.35
N SER A 202 -5.41 -7.06 24.11
CA SER A 202 -5.20 -8.38 23.52
C SER A 202 -4.87 -8.25 22.03
N VAL A 203 -3.72 -8.79 21.61
CA VAL A 203 -3.29 -8.77 20.19
C VAL A 203 -4.30 -9.47 19.28
N HIS A 204 -4.92 -10.56 19.75
CA HIS A 204 -5.92 -11.29 18.98
C HIS A 204 -7.20 -10.47 18.80
N GLU A 205 -7.71 -9.89 19.88
CA GLU A 205 -8.91 -9.03 19.83
C GLU A 205 -8.66 -7.76 19.01
N TRP A 206 -7.46 -7.18 19.10
CA TRP A 206 -7.06 -6.02 18.31
C TRP A 206 -7.03 -6.35 16.82
N VAL A 207 -6.42 -7.47 16.45
CA VAL A 207 -6.39 -7.94 15.06
C VAL A 207 -7.79 -8.25 14.55
N ASP A 208 -8.65 -8.86 15.36
CA ASP A 208 -10.05 -9.11 15.00
C ASP A 208 -10.82 -7.79 14.79
N ALA A 209 -10.61 -6.80 15.65
CA ALA A 209 -11.23 -5.48 15.51
C ALA A 209 -10.77 -4.75 14.23
N LEU A 210 -9.48 -4.82 13.89
CA LEU A 210 -8.95 -4.28 12.64
C LEU A 210 -9.51 -5.00 11.40
N ASN A 211 -9.65 -6.32 11.46
CA ASN A 211 -10.25 -7.10 10.39
C ASN A 211 -11.76 -6.81 10.24
N GLN A 212 -12.47 -6.57 11.35
CA GLN A 212 -13.85 -6.07 11.32
C GLN A 212 -13.91 -4.64 10.76
N TYR A 213 -12.89 -3.81 11.04
CA TYR A 213 -12.77 -2.47 10.49
C TYR A 213 -12.73 -2.50 8.96
N LEU A 214 -11.90 -3.36 8.39
CA LEU A 214 -11.82 -3.62 6.94
C LEU A 214 -13.19 -4.02 6.37
N LYS A 215 -13.83 -5.04 6.95
CA LYS A 215 -15.13 -5.55 6.48
C LYS A 215 -16.20 -4.46 6.44
N ARG A 216 -16.33 -3.70 7.53
CA ARG A 216 -17.30 -2.59 7.62
C ARG A 216 -16.98 -1.47 6.63
N GLY A 217 -15.71 -1.16 6.41
CA GLY A 217 -15.28 -0.19 5.40
C GLY A 217 -15.62 -0.64 3.97
N LEU A 218 -15.44 -1.92 3.65
CA LEU A 218 -15.79 -2.48 2.34
C LEU A 218 -17.30 -2.55 2.13
N ASP A 219 -18.08 -2.83 3.17
CA ASP A 219 -19.53 -2.73 3.15
C ASP A 219 -20.00 -1.30 2.93
N ASN A 220 -19.37 -0.34 3.62
CA ASN A 220 -19.65 1.07 3.44
C ASN A 220 -19.33 1.52 2.00
N TYR A 221 -18.20 1.09 1.46
CA TYR A 221 -17.83 1.30 0.06
C TYR A 221 -18.88 0.73 -0.90
N ARG A 222 -19.31 -0.52 -0.69
CA ARG A 222 -20.33 -1.18 -1.52
C ARG A 222 -21.64 -0.38 -1.59
N ARG A 223 -22.07 0.20 -0.48
CA ARG A 223 -23.33 0.96 -0.40
C ARG A 223 -23.25 2.35 -1.06
N ARG A 224 -22.09 3.01 -1.00
CA ARG A 224 -21.90 4.38 -1.51
C ARG A 224 -20.50 4.58 -2.10
N PRO A 225 -20.14 3.96 -3.24
CA PRO A 225 -18.77 3.95 -3.77
C PRO A 225 -18.31 5.30 -4.35
N THR A 226 -19.19 6.30 -4.40
CA THR A 226 -18.96 7.66 -4.88
C THR A 226 -19.12 8.67 -3.75
N PHE A 227 -18.76 9.93 -4.02
CA PHE A 227 -19.08 11.04 -3.13
C PHE A 227 -20.60 11.22 -2.98
N ASN A 228 -21.02 11.70 -1.81
CA ASN A 228 -22.33 12.31 -1.62
C ASN A 228 -22.42 13.69 -2.31
N GLU A 229 -23.61 14.28 -2.36
CA GLU A 229 -23.87 15.52 -3.11
C GLU A 229 -23.02 16.70 -2.64
N ASP A 230 -22.87 16.89 -1.32
CA ASP A 230 -22.02 17.93 -0.71
C ASP A 230 -20.53 17.56 -0.73
N ARG A 231 -20.18 16.36 -1.21
CA ARG A 231 -18.84 15.79 -1.27
C ARG A 231 -18.11 15.70 0.08
N SER A 232 -18.83 15.77 1.20
CA SER A 232 -18.25 15.65 2.54
C SER A 232 -17.85 14.22 2.89
N SER A 233 -18.31 13.22 2.13
CA SER A 233 -17.98 11.82 2.41
C SER A 233 -18.14 10.90 1.19
N ARG A 234 -17.40 9.79 1.22
CA ARG A 234 -17.60 8.66 0.29
C ARG A 234 -17.45 7.32 0.99
N GLY A 235 -17.95 6.26 0.36
CA GLY A 235 -17.81 4.92 0.85
C GLY A 235 -16.35 4.47 0.84
N GLY A 236 -15.94 3.67 1.83
CA GLY A 236 -14.56 3.15 1.92
C GLY A 236 -13.51 4.19 2.29
N GLU A 237 -13.91 5.41 2.59
CA GLU A 237 -13.04 6.52 2.97
C GLU A 237 -12.15 6.20 4.16
N SER A 238 -12.70 5.50 5.15
CA SER A 238 -11.98 5.05 6.34
C SER A 238 -10.90 4.00 6.05
N LEU A 239 -11.01 3.25 4.95
CA LEU A 239 -9.97 2.33 4.48
C LEU A 239 -8.88 3.05 3.69
N MET A 240 -9.25 4.05 2.89
CA MET A 240 -8.29 4.92 2.23
C MET A 240 -7.50 5.75 3.25
N ALA A 241 -8.16 6.18 4.33
CA ALA A 241 -7.49 6.78 5.47
C ALA A 241 -6.51 5.79 6.12
N LEU A 242 -6.94 4.54 6.38
CA LEU A 242 -6.09 3.53 7.02
C LEU A 242 -4.78 3.28 6.29
N GLN A 243 -4.72 3.42 4.96
CA GLN A 243 -3.48 3.29 4.19
C GLN A 243 -2.61 4.55 4.10
N ASN A 244 -2.98 5.64 4.77
CA ASN A 244 -2.31 6.93 4.68
C ASN A 244 -1.91 7.44 6.06
N ARG A 245 -0.62 7.67 6.27
CA ARG A 245 -0.10 8.03 7.59
C ARG A 245 -0.59 9.41 8.04
N PRO A 246 -0.61 10.47 7.20
CA PRO A 246 -1.19 11.76 7.57
C PRO A 246 -2.65 11.65 8.02
N ALA A 247 -3.50 10.94 7.26
CA ALA A 247 -4.91 10.72 7.60
C ALA A 247 -5.10 9.98 8.93
N MET A 248 -4.15 9.12 9.29
CA MET A 248 -4.15 8.35 10.53
C MET A 248 -3.39 9.01 11.69
N TRP A 249 -2.80 10.19 11.47
CA TRP A 249 -1.87 10.81 12.41
C TRP A 249 -0.74 9.85 12.82
N GLY A 250 -0.14 9.18 11.83
CA GLY A 250 0.94 8.20 12.01
C GLY A 250 0.49 6.82 12.53
N ARG A 251 -0.80 6.63 12.84
CA ARG A 251 -1.32 5.39 13.43
C ARG A 251 -1.81 4.38 12.40
N SER A 252 -1.06 4.20 11.30
CA SER A 252 -1.39 3.24 10.24
C SER A 252 -0.48 2.01 10.28
N ILE A 253 -1.04 0.82 10.49
CA ILE A 253 -0.28 -0.43 10.35
C ILE A 253 -0.16 -0.93 8.90
N ILE A 254 -0.69 -0.18 7.93
CA ILE A 254 -0.66 -0.50 6.50
C ILE A 254 0.40 0.33 5.75
N SER A 255 0.82 1.48 6.29
CA SER A 255 1.74 2.35 5.55
C SER A 255 2.93 2.86 6.35
N ASN A 256 3.09 2.45 7.61
CA ASN A 256 4.25 2.85 8.42
C ASN A 256 5.57 2.38 7.80
N CYS A 257 6.61 3.22 7.96
CA CYS A 257 7.92 3.00 7.38
C CYS A 257 8.87 2.30 8.36
N TYR A 258 10.05 1.93 7.85
CA TYR A 258 11.13 1.33 8.65
C TYR A 258 11.48 2.14 9.90
N GLY A 259 11.47 3.48 9.80
CA GLY A 259 11.79 4.40 10.89
C GLY A 259 10.72 4.48 11.99
N ASP A 260 9.50 3.99 11.74
CA ASP A 260 8.42 4.01 12.73
C ASP A 260 8.38 2.73 13.56
N GLY A 261 8.65 1.57 12.94
CA GLY A 261 8.59 0.28 13.63
C GLY A 261 9.00 -0.96 12.85
N GLY A 262 9.32 -0.88 11.54
CA GLY A 262 9.55 -2.06 10.70
C GLY A 262 10.86 -2.82 10.98
N CYS A 263 11.87 -2.12 11.51
CA CYS A 263 13.12 -2.73 11.99
C CYS A 263 13.65 -1.89 13.15
N ILE A 264 13.05 -2.06 14.33
CA ILE A 264 13.30 -1.24 15.52
C ILE A 264 14.74 -1.30 16.05
N THR A 265 15.55 -2.24 15.58
CA THR A 265 16.85 -2.58 16.14
C THR A 265 18.03 -1.89 15.47
N THR A 266 17.83 -1.03 14.47
CA THR A 266 18.93 -0.23 13.90
C THR A 266 19.08 1.07 14.67
N ASP A 267 20.32 1.47 14.94
CA ASP A 267 20.64 2.75 15.59
C ASP A 267 20.02 3.93 14.82
N TYR A 268 20.08 3.87 13.49
CA TYR A 268 19.43 4.84 12.61
C TYR A 268 17.92 5.00 12.88
N ALA A 269 17.20 3.89 13.07
CA ALA A 269 15.78 3.97 13.37
C ALA A 269 15.53 4.48 14.80
N ALA A 270 16.45 4.21 15.74
CA ALA A 270 16.38 4.76 17.09
C ALA A 270 16.57 6.28 17.10
N ASP A 271 17.55 6.80 16.36
CA ASP A 271 17.83 8.23 16.26
C ASP A 271 16.62 9.02 15.74
N ILE A 272 15.98 8.52 14.68
CA ILE A 272 14.77 9.19 14.14
C ILE A 272 13.62 9.15 15.15
N ARG A 273 13.41 8.03 15.87
CA ARG A 273 12.31 7.94 16.85
C ARG A 273 12.55 8.84 18.08
N ASN A 274 13.81 8.98 18.47
CA ASN A 274 14.20 9.73 19.66
C ASN A 274 14.48 11.21 19.35
N ASP A 275 14.35 11.62 18.09
CA ASP A 275 14.45 13.02 17.69
C ASP A 275 13.40 13.85 18.46
N PRO A 276 13.82 14.76 19.36
CA PRO A 276 12.90 15.54 20.18
C PRO A 276 12.04 16.49 19.34
N ASP A 277 12.55 16.95 18.18
CA ASP A 277 11.78 17.80 17.28
C ASP A 277 10.66 17.00 16.65
N ARG A 278 10.94 15.75 16.23
CA ARG A 278 9.90 14.83 15.75
C ARG A 278 8.82 14.61 16.81
N ILE A 279 9.20 14.28 18.05
CA ILE A 279 8.25 14.02 19.15
C ILE A 279 7.34 15.23 19.41
N SER A 280 7.92 16.43 19.42
CA SER A 280 7.18 17.69 19.57
C SER A 280 6.19 17.91 18.41
N MET A 281 6.64 17.62 17.19
CA MET A 281 5.83 17.75 15.97
C MET A 281 4.72 16.71 15.86
N GLU A 282 4.91 15.48 16.38
CA GLU A 282 3.87 14.44 16.38
C GLU A 282 2.60 14.86 17.15
N ALA A 283 2.65 15.89 18.01
CA ALA A 283 1.48 16.43 18.68
C ALA A 283 0.65 17.39 17.80
N THR A 284 1.27 18.01 16.79
CA THR A 284 0.70 19.18 16.09
C THR A 284 0.68 19.07 14.56
N ASP A 285 1.55 18.25 13.98
CA ASP A 285 1.76 18.14 12.54
C ASP A 285 1.60 16.69 12.05
N PRO A 286 0.48 16.31 11.42
CA PRO A 286 0.29 14.97 10.86
C PRO A 286 1.20 14.69 9.66
N LEU A 287 1.84 15.70 9.05
CA LEU A 287 2.81 15.50 7.98
C LEU A 287 4.22 15.19 8.50
N VAL A 288 4.48 15.27 9.81
CA VAL A 288 5.77 14.87 10.39
C VAL A 288 6.14 13.44 10.00
N PHE A 289 5.13 12.60 9.82
CA PHE A 289 5.27 11.21 9.41
C PHE A 289 5.79 11.07 7.96
N GLU A 290 5.56 12.05 7.08
CA GLU A 290 6.05 12.04 5.68
C GLU A 290 7.39 12.76 5.50
N LYS A 291 7.83 13.54 6.50
CA LYS A 291 9.10 14.31 6.44
C LYS A 291 10.34 13.43 6.50
N PHE A 292 10.23 12.25 7.10
CA PHE A 292 11.30 11.28 7.12
C PHE A 292 11.13 10.35 5.92
N PRO A 293 12.05 10.37 4.95
CA PRO A 293 11.93 9.51 3.79
C PRO A 293 11.82 8.08 4.28
N ALA A 294 10.82 7.34 3.78
CA ALA A 294 10.98 5.91 3.61
C ALA A 294 12.24 5.78 2.77
N ILE A 295 13.40 5.53 3.41
CA ILE A 295 14.73 5.67 2.82
C ILE A 295 14.64 5.13 1.40
N HIS A 296 14.80 6.02 0.41
CA HIS A 296 15.19 5.62 -0.93
C HIS A 296 16.30 4.62 -0.72
N ALA A 297 16.05 3.36 -1.10
CA ALA A 297 16.97 2.22 -1.01
C ALA A 297 18.39 2.71 -0.72
N ILE A 298 18.86 2.46 0.52
CA ILE A 298 20.25 2.73 0.94
C ILE A 298 21.12 2.53 -0.29
N PRO A 299 21.88 3.54 -0.78
CA PRO A 299 22.71 3.35 -1.95
C PRO A 299 23.57 2.14 -1.66
N LEU A 300 23.33 1.05 -2.41
CA LEU A 300 24.11 -0.17 -2.30
C LEU A 300 25.55 0.29 -2.39
N CYS A 301 26.29 0.05 -1.32
CA CYS A 301 27.72 0.24 -1.28
C CYS A 301 28.27 -0.49 -2.52
N GLN A 302 28.72 0.28 -3.51
CA GLN A 302 29.51 -0.23 -4.62
C GLN A 302 30.90 -0.54 -4.08
N SER A 303 31.00 -1.55 -3.22
CA SER A 303 32.26 -2.24 -2.98
C SER A 303 32.15 -3.59 -3.69
N GLY A 304 33.01 -3.75 -4.69
CA GLY A 304 33.04 -4.86 -5.64
C GLY A 304 33.42 -6.19 -5.01
N CYS A 305 32.57 -6.72 -4.14
CA CYS A 305 32.59 -8.12 -3.76
C CYS A 305 31.16 -8.66 -3.92
N GLY A 306 30.95 -9.38 -5.02
CA GLY A 306 29.65 -9.97 -5.35
C GLY A 306 29.24 -11.00 -4.31
N ARG A 307 28.38 -10.60 -3.38
CA ARG A 307 27.34 -11.40 -2.70
C ARG A 307 26.68 -10.55 -1.62
N THR A 308 25.42 -10.19 -1.85
CA THR A 308 24.51 -9.84 -0.75
C THR A 308 23.15 -10.44 -1.07
N VAL A 309 22.85 -11.57 -0.42
CA VAL A 309 21.54 -12.19 -0.37
C VAL A 309 20.90 -11.71 0.93
N TYR A 310 19.79 -10.98 0.86
CA TYR A 310 18.90 -10.83 2.01
C TYR A 310 17.69 -11.74 1.80
N SER A 311 17.85 -12.99 2.21
CA SER A 311 16.75 -13.85 2.57
C SER A 311 16.49 -13.65 4.06
N VAL A 312 15.35 -13.06 4.42
CA VAL A 312 14.79 -13.30 5.76
C VAL A 312 14.13 -14.67 5.70
N LEU A 313 14.95 -15.72 5.78
CA LEU A 313 14.51 -17.08 5.93
C LEU A 313 14.18 -17.28 7.41
N TRP A 314 12.93 -17.06 7.80
CA TRP A 314 12.48 -17.59 9.08
C TRP A 314 12.23 -19.09 8.91
N TRP A 315 13.08 -19.91 9.52
CA TRP A 315 12.74 -21.29 9.82
C TRP A 315 11.65 -21.26 10.89
N ALA A 316 10.39 -21.25 10.46
CA ALA A 316 9.31 -21.66 11.34
C ALA A 316 9.54 -23.13 11.68
N THR A 317 9.70 -23.45 12.97
CA THR A 317 9.75 -24.82 13.50
C THR A 317 8.40 -25.55 13.37
N ASN A 318 7.52 -25.10 12.48
CA ASN A 318 6.17 -25.60 12.28
C ASN A 318 5.90 -25.81 10.78
N PRO A 319 5.80 -27.06 10.29
CA PRO A 319 5.78 -27.39 8.85
C PRO A 319 4.48 -27.01 8.10
N LEU A 320 3.65 -26.11 8.63
CA LEU A 320 2.29 -25.87 8.12
C LEU A 320 2.03 -24.44 7.58
N ALA A 321 3.00 -23.53 7.63
CA ALA A 321 2.86 -22.18 7.10
C ALA A 321 3.86 -21.92 5.97
N ILE A 322 3.37 -21.78 4.73
CA ILE A 322 4.18 -21.29 3.61
C ILE A 322 3.95 -19.78 3.51
N VAL A 323 4.96 -19.00 3.84
CA VAL A 323 4.99 -17.55 3.57
C VAL A 323 5.60 -17.36 2.18
N LEU A 324 4.77 -17.05 1.18
CA LEU A 324 5.25 -16.74 -0.18
C LEU A 324 5.61 -15.26 -0.27
N LEU A 325 6.91 -14.96 -0.18
CA LEU A 325 7.48 -13.66 -0.56
C LEU A 325 8.01 -13.78 -2.00
N PHE A 326 7.38 -13.11 -2.95
CA PHE A 326 7.82 -13.14 -4.35
C PHE A 326 8.92 -12.09 -4.60
N CYS A 327 10.09 -12.55 -5.06
CA CYS A 327 11.14 -11.71 -5.63
C CYS A 327 11.10 -11.84 -7.17
N PRO A 328 10.95 -10.76 -7.96
CA PRO A 328 10.62 -10.85 -9.38
C PRO A 328 11.85 -11.01 -10.32
N HIS A 329 12.91 -11.73 -9.92
CA HIS A 329 14.05 -11.98 -10.80
C HIS A 329 14.33 -13.48 -11.01
N PRO A 330 14.55 -13.93 -12.26
CA PRO A 330 14.93 -15.31 -12.54
C PRO A 330 16.37 -15.56 -12.03
N ILE A 331 16.55 -16.63 -11.26
CA ILE A 331 17.86 -17.14 -10.86
C ILE A 331 18.41 -17.96 -12.04
N PRO A 332 19.58 -17.64 -12.60
CA PRO A 332 20.17 -18.47 -13.66
C PRO A 332 20.67 -19.81 -13.11
N GLU A 333 20.36 -20.90 -13.81
CA GLU A 333 20.62 -22.31 -13.45
C GLU A 333 22.10 -22.72 -13.33
N SER A 334 23.06 -21.81 -13.43
CA SER A 334 24.47 -22.17 -13.67
C SER A 334 25.40 -22.14 -12.45
N ARG A 335 24.92 -22.28 -11.20
CA ARG A 335 25.80 -22.46 -10.02
C ARG A 335 25.20 -23.32 -8.92
N LEU A 336 25.14 -24.64 -9.15
CA LEU A 336 25.20 -25.61 -8.05
C LEU A 336 26.68 -25.87 -7.72
N CYS A 337 27.13 -25.43 -6.54
CA CYS A 337 28.45 -25.79 -6.02
C CYS A 337 28.29 -26.90 -4.96
N PRO A 338 29.16 -27.93 -4.95
CA PRO A 338 28.99 -29.09 -4.07
C PRO A 338 29.40 -28.77 -2.62
N LEU A 339 28.73 -29.45 -1.68
CA LEU A 339 28.98 -29.41 -0.24
C LEU A 339 30.32 -30.10 0.10
N THR A 340 31.13 -29.48 0.96
CA THR A 340 32.24 -30.12 1.69
C THR A 340 32.05 -29.95 3.21
N PRO A 341 32.45 -30.93 4.05
CA PRO A 341 32.03 -31.00 5.44
C PRO A 341 33.06 -30.43 6.44
N HIS A 342 32.50 -29.94 7.56
CA HIS A 342 33.06 -29.72 8.91
C HIS A 342 34.37 -28.93 9.11
N SER A 343 34.26 -27.82 9.86
CA SER A 343 35.20 -27.47 10.93
C SER A 343 34.48 -26.72 12.06
N GLN A 344 34.94 -26.98 13.29
CA GLN A 344 34.37 -26.56 14.57
C GLN A 344 34.52 -25.05 14.82
N ILE A 345 33.54 -24.43 15.47
CA ILE A 345 33.57 -23.03 15.92
C ILE A 345 33.52 -23.02 17.47
N PRO A 346 34.35 -22.22 18.17
CA PRO A 346 34.39 -22.19 19.63
C PRO A 346 33.28 -21.31 20.23
N GLU A 347 32.85 -21.66 21.44
CA GLU A 347 31.84 -20.93 22.21
C GLU A 347 32.35 -19.57 22.72
N PRO A 348 31.54 -18.50 22.69
CA PRO A 348 31.84 -17.28 23.42
C PRO A 348 31.14 -17.28 24.78
N THR A 349 31.96 -17.34 25.83
CA THR A 349 31.64 -16.94 27.20
C THR A 349 31.63 -15.41 27.30
N THR A 350 30.45 -14.79 27.44
CA THR A 350 30.16 -13.64 28.32
C THR A 350 28.73 -13.14 28.10
N THR A 351 27.91 -13.23 29.14
CA THR A 351 26.55 -12.69 29.20
C THR A 351 26.62 -11.21 29.60
N VAL A 352 26.18 -10.31 28.73
CA VAL A 352 25.86 -8.93 29.10
C VAL A 352 24.34 -8.84 29.16
N GLU A 353 23.79 -8.71 30.37
CA GLU A 353 22.37 -8.45 30.59
C GLU A 353 22.06 -6.98 30.29
N LEU A 354 21.22 -6.73 29.27
CA LEU A 354 20.52 -5.46 29.07
C LEU A 354 19.04 -5.63 29.43
N PRO A 355 18.42 -4.67 30.14
CA PRO A 355 17.05 -4.81 30.59
C PRO A 355 16.06 -4.47 29.47
N CYS A 356 15.84 -5.41 28.54
CA CYS A 356 14.70 -5.35 27.64
C CYS A 356 13.51 -6.06 28.30
N ARG A 357 12.49 -5.28 28.70
CA ARG A 357 11.17 -5.82 29.09
C ARG A 357 10.47 -6.35 27.84
N TRP A 358 10.74 -7.61 27.52
CA TRP A 358 9.97 -8.36 26.53
C TRP A 358 8.60 -8.72 27.10
N TRP A 359 7.56 -8.53 26.30
CA TRP A 359 6.28 -9.21 26.51
C TRP A 359 6.55 -10.73 26.38
N ARG A 360 6.36 -11.47 27.47
CA ARG A 360 6.12 -12.90 27.37
C ARG A 360 4.66 -13.07 26.93
N LEU A 361 4.49 -13.85 25.87
CA LEU A 361 3.21 -14.26 25.29
C LEU A 361 2.27 -14.88 26.32
#